data_AF-A0A0D2B5N5-F1
#
_entry.id   AF-A0A0D2B5N5-F1
#
_cell.length_a   1.000
_cell.length_b   1.000
_cell.length_c   1.000
_cell.angle_alpha   90.00
_cell.angle_beta   90.00
_cell.angle_gamma   90.00
#
_symmetry.space_group_name_H-M   'P 1'
#
loop_
_entity.id
_entity.type
_entity.pdbx_description
1 polymer ?
#
loop_
_entity_poly.entity_id
_entity_poly.type
_entity_poly.pdbx_seq_one_letter_code
_entity_poly.pdbx_strand_id
1 'polypeptide(L)'
;MPKRNALTEEQIERRRSIDRAAQRNARAKTKARIKELERLVDSLQTSQGDERLQNVMMMLEQQQEETRKLKSTLEAVRKLVGENLSLSPGPQPDAGSENDDGKVFPQPRSVTSGDTLHDPTSHPAAPSSQRSFGSTSPQRFDFPEHLRPAQGFPVKLPTWKSVNNALEKAVEALRQETQISLPADIDIAIRAVVDGWTAAKSARSLDLGWIILKQIDQHVFCDTSPATRLAILRAMRLNLLKLVDSRHSETIVPAFYRQRPSQRMIRHPVLVDFFVWPDLRDHILLSPSLYQPDVFASRFSKNVHFLWADNLSNLYTLDHFSGTYSFSQHFDSRFQDINCWTLSSDFFVHYPQLIGVVPIYNAMPPSLVLRIPTSGHGNSTQEVSSDFGDGMDAEGNMSAFHTFGEGTTWAGPNMFGINQ
;
A
#
# COMPACT_ATOMS: atom_id res chain seq x y z
N MET A 1 -8.67 44.10 -33.89
CA MET A 1 -8.07 42.92 -33.23
C MET A 1 -6.56 42.93 -33.48
N PRO A 2 -5.70 43.22 -32.48
CA PRO A 2 -4.26 43.21 -32.71
C PRO A 2 -3.71 41.76 -32.61
N LYS A 3 -2.80 41.43 -33.53
CA LYS A 3 -2.16 40.11 -33.69
C LYS A 3 -1.20 39.84 -32.53
N ARG A 4 -1.22 38.60 -32.01
CA ARG A 4 -0.29 38.10 -30.97
C ARG A 4 1.16 38.18 -31.47
N ASN A 5 2.04 38.74 -30.64
CA ASN A 5 3.48 38.84 -30.86
C ASN A 5 4.11 37.46 -31.08
N ALA A 6 4.69 37.24 -32.25
CA ALA A 6 5.56 36.09 -32.52
C ALA A 6 6.91 36.31 -31.80
N LEU A 7 7.36 35.30 -31.05
CA LEU A 7 8.66 35.31 -30.37
C LEU A 7 9.80 35.44 -31.39
N THR A 8 10.81 36.24 -31.08
CA THR A 8 11.96 36.42 -31.97
C THR A 8 12.78 35.12 -32.03
N GLU A 9 13.44 34.89 -33.16
CA GLU A 9 14.24 33.68 -33.41
C GLU A 9 15.34 33.49 -32.35
N GLU A 10 15.88 34.59 -31.84
CA GLU A 10 16.85 34.61 -30.74
C GLU A 10 16.27 34.08 -29.42
N GLN A 11 15.00 34.39 -29.12
CA GLN A 11 14.31 33.87 -27.91
C GLN A 11 14.03 32.37 -28.03
N ILE A 12 13.72 31.88 -29.24
CA ILE A 12 13.52 30.45 -29.51
C ILE A 12 14.84 29.70 -29.35
N GLU A 13 15.94 30.23 -29.88
CA GLU A 13 17.25 29.56 -29.78
C GLU A 13 17.80 29.57 -28.35
N ARG A 14 17.61 30.67 -27.61
CA ARG A 14 17.95 30.72 -26.17
C ARG A 14 17.15 29.68 -25.39
N ARG A 15 15.85 29.54 -25.66
CA ARG A 15 15.00 28.52 -25.01
C ARG A 15 15.43 27.09 -25.35
N ARG A 16 15.78 26.80 -26.60
CA ARG A 16 16.32 25.50 -27.03
C ARG A 16 17.66 25.19 -26.35
N SER A 17 18.52 26.20 -26.18
CA SER A 17 19.80 26.01 -25.51
C SER A 17 19.66 25.64 -24.02
N ILE A 18 18.70 26.26 -23.32
CA ILE A 18 18.41 25.99 -21.91
C ILE A 18 17.80 24.60 -21.75
N ASP A 19 16.86 24.23 -22.62
CA ASP A 19 16.24 22.90 -22.61
C ASP A 19 17.28 21.79 -22.83
N ARG A 20 18.20 21.97 -23.79
CA ARG A 20 19.32 21.06 -24.02
C ARG A 20 20.23 20.93 -22.80
N ALA A 21 20.52 22.03 -22.11
CA ALA A 21 21.36 22.03 -20.90
C ALA A 21 20.66 21.32 -19.73
N ALA A 22 19.37 21.58 -19.53
CA ALA A 22 18.56 20.93 -18.51
C ALA A 22 18.46 19.41 -18.77
N GLN A 23 18.23 19.00 -20.02
CA GLN A 23 18.17 17.59 -20.40
C GLN A 23 19.52 16.88 -20.19
N ARG A 24 20.64 17.53 -20.52
CA ARG A 24 21.99 16.99 -20.25
C ARG A 24 22.24 16.82 -18.75
N ASN A 25 21.86 17.81 -17.95
CA ASN A 25 22.03 17.76 -16.49
C ASN A 25 21.15 16.65 -15.87
N ALA A 26 19.90 16.50 -16.34
CA ALA A 26 19.03 15.40 -15.92
C ALA A 26 19.63 14.03 -16.25
N ARG A 27 20.10 13.83 -17.49
CA ARG A 27 20.77 12.58 -17.91
C ARG A 27 22.04 12.30 -17.10
N ALA A 28 22.83 13.33 -16.81
CA ALA A 28 24.04 13.20 -16.00
C ALA A 28 23.72 12.77 -14.56
N LYS A 29 22.69 13.35 -13.94
CA LYS A 29 22.20 12.95 -12.61
C LYS A 29 21.68 11.51 -12.62
N THR A 30 20.89 11.12 -13.62
CA THR A 30 20.41 9.73 -13.76
C THR A 30 21.59 8.76 -13.90
N LYS A 31 22.57 9.08 -14.75
CA LYS A 31 23.77 8.23 -14.93
C LYS A 31 24.60 8.12 -13.65
N ALA A 32 24.77 9.22 -12.92
CA ALA A 32 25.47 9.20 -11.63
C ALA A 32 24.72 8.35 -10.60
N ARG A 33 23.40 8.47 -10.54
CA ARG A 33 22.56 7.68 -9.64
C ARG A 33 22.56 6.20 -9.99
N ILE A 34 22.53 5.84 -11.28
CA ILE A 34 22.66 4.45 -11.73
C ILE A 34 23.99 3.88 -11.25
N LYS A 35 25.11 4.60 -11.47
CA LYS A 35 26.44 4.15 -11.02
C LYS A 35 26.52 3.97 -9.51
N GLU A 36 25.89 4.87 -8.75
CA GLU A 36 25.81 4.77 -7.30
C GLU A 36 24.98 3.56 -6.84
N LEU A 37 23.83 3.33 -7.49
CA LEU A 37 22.97 2.18 -7.23
C LEU A 37 23.64 0.86 -7.59
N GLU A 38 24.33 0.79 -8.73
CA GLU A 38 25.14 -0.36 -9.13
C GLU A 38 26.20 -0.68 -8.07
N ARG A 39 26.94 0.33 -7.59
CA ARG A 39 27.93 0.15 -6.51
C ARG A 39 27.30 -0.34 -5.20
N LEU A 40 26.11 0.18 -4.89
CA LEU A 40 25.40 -0.17 -3.65
C LEU A 40 24.84 -1.60 -3.72
N VAL A 41 24.27 -1.99 -4.85
CA VAL A 41 23.80 -3.37 -5.11
C VAL A 41 24.96 -4.35 -4.98
N ASP A 42 26.12 -4.05 -5.58
CA ASP A 42 27.30 -4.90 -5.51
C ASP A 42 27.78 -5.09 -4.06
N SER A 43 27.81 -3.99 -3.28
CA SER A 43 28.17 -4.06 -1.86
C SER A 43 27.16 -4.84 -1.00
N LEU A 44 25.86 -4.73 -1.31
CA LEU A 44 24.80 -5.39 -0.55
C LEU A 44 24.68 -6.87 -0.90
N GLN A 45 24.91 -7.25 -2.17
CA GLN A 45 24.95 -8.65 -2.58
C GLN A 45 26.12 -9.37 -1.91
N THR A 46 27.27 -8.70 -1.80
CA THR A 46 28.44 -9.25 -1.11
C THR A 46 28.18 -9.44 0.40
N SER A 47 27.57 -8.46 1.08
CA SER A 47 27.33 -8.56 2.54
C SER A 47 26.15 -9.48 2.92
N GLN A 48 25.07 -9.49 2.14
CA GLN A 48 23.86 -10.25 2.45
C GLN A 48 24.04 -11.76 2.22
N GLY A 49 24.92 -12.15 1.29
CA GLY A 49 25.28 -13.55 1.07
C GLY A 49 25.95 -14.17 2.31
N ASP A 50 26.91 -13.46 2.90
CA ASP A 50 27.66 -13.93 4.07
C ASP A 50 26.81 -13.98 5.34
N GLU A 51 26.00 -12.96 5.62
CA GLU A 51 25.15 -12.94 6.81
C GLU A 51 24.02 -13.99 6.77
N ARG A 52 23.42 -14.21 5.60
CA ARG A 52 22.38 -15.26 5.46
C ARG A 52 22.98 -16.66 5.62
N LEU A 53 24.16 -16.89 5.06
CA LEU A 53 24.86 -18.16 5.20
C LEU A 53 25.23 -18.44 6.67
N GLN A 54 25.75 -17.43 7.38
CA GLN A 54 26.06 -17.55 8.81
C GLN A 54 24.80 -17.82 9.66
N ASN A 55 23.69 -17.12 9.40
CA ASN A 55 22.44 -17.36 10.14
C ASN A 55 21.87 -18.77 9.90
N VAL A 56 21.90 -19.26 8.65
CA VAL A 56 21.44 -20.63 8.33
C VAL A 56 22.34 -21.67 8.98
N MET A 57 23.66 -21.45 9.00
CA MET A 57 24.59 -22.35 9.70
C MET A 57 24.34 -22.38 11.21
N MET A 58 24.11 -21.22 11.83
CA MET A 58 23.77 -21.13 13.25
C MET A 58 22.44 -21.84 13.57
N MET A 59 21.42 -21.66 12.73
CA MET A 59 20.14 -22.39 12.88
C MET A 59 20.30 -23.90 12.70
N LEU A 60 21.16 -24.33 11.77
CA LEU A 60 21.44 -25.75 11.54
C LEU A 60 22.10 -26.38 12.77
N GLU A 61 23.08 -25.69 13.36
CA GLU A 61 23.77 -26.15 14.56
C GLU A 61 22.83 -26.23 15.76
N GLN A 62 21.96 -25.22 15.93
CA GLN A 62 20.94 -25.22 16.97
C GLN A 62 19.95 -26.39 16.81
N GLN A 63 19.46 -26.65 15.59
CA GLN A 63 18.56 -27.78 15.33
C GLN A 63 19.24 -29.14 15.57
N GLN A 64 20.54 -29.26 15.24
CA GLN A 64 21.30 -30.48 15.51
C GLN A 64 21.46 -30.73 17.01
N GLU A 65 21.68 -29.67 17.80
CA GLU A 65 21.76 -29.75 19.26
C GLU A 65 20.43 -30.19 19.87
N GLU A 66 19.31 -29.60 19.43
CA GLU A 66 17.97 -30.00 19.87
C GLU A 66 17.67 -31.47 19.53
N THR A 67 18.05 -31.89 18.33
CA THR A 67 17.91 -33.28 17.91
C THR A 67 18.75 -34.22 18.78
N ARG A 68 19.96 -33.82 19.17
CA ARG A 68 20.83 -34.60 20.06
C ARG A 68 20.23 -34.72 21.46
N LYS A 69 19.71 -33.62 22.01
CA LYS A 69 19.02 -33.59 23.31
C LYS A 69 17.78 -34.47 23.30
N LEU A 70 16.96 -34.38 22.26
CA LEU A 70 15.75 -35.19 22.14
C LEU A 70 16.06 -36.69 22.00
N LYS A 71 17.12 -37.05 21.28
CA LYS A 71 17.60 -38.44 21.22
C LYS A 71 18.09 -38.92 22.58
N SER A 72 18.83 -38.09 23.32
CA SER A 72 19.31 -38.43 24.66
C SER A 72 18.17 -38.60 25.67
N THR A 73 17.15 -37.73 25.64
CA THR A 73 15.98 -37.89 26.51
C THR A 73 15.19 -39.14 26.15
N LEU A 74 15.04 -39.45 24.86
CA LEU A 74 14.38 -40.67 24.40
C LEU A 74 15.14 -41.93 24.86
N GLU A 75 16.46 -41.92 24.81
CA GLU A 75 17.30 -43.02 25.33
C GLU A 75 17.19 -43.17 26.85
N ALA A 76 17.16 -42.06 27.59
CA ALA A 76 16.96 -42.07 29.04
C ALA A 76 15.58 -42.64 29.41
N VAL A 77 14.52 -42.24 28.71
CA VAL A 77 13.17 -42.79 28.88
C VAL A 77 13.14 -44.28 28.52
N ARG A 78 13.77 -44.67 27.40
CA ARG A 78 13.87 -46.08 27.00
C ARG A 78 14.57 -46.93 28.06
N LYS A 79 15.62 -46.41 28.70
CA LYS A 79 16.33 -47.11 29.78
C LYS A 79 15.46 -47.27 31.01
N LEU A 80 14.72 -46.23 31.41
CA LEU A 80 13.75 -46.29 32.52
C LEU A 80 12.62 -47.29 32.27
N VAL A 81 12.13 -47.38 31.04
CA VAL A 81 11.06 -48.32 30.67
C VAL A 81 11.59 -49.74 30.51
N GLY A 82 12.84 -49.90 30.03
CA GLY A 82 13.51 -51.19 29.90
C GLY A 82 13.88 -51.84 31.24
N GLU A 83 14.13 -51.04 32.29
CA GLU A 83 14.40 -51.54 33.65
C GLU A 83 13.11 -52.02 34.37
N ASN A 84 11.91 -51.66 33.89
CA ASN A 84 10.63 -52.01 34.50
C ASN A 84 9.93 -53.26 33.91
N LEU A 85 10.59 -54.02 33.04
CA LEU A 85 10.04 -55.25 32.46
C LEU A 85 11.06 -56.40 32.51
N SER A 86 11.38 -56.90 33.71
CA SER A 86 11.97 -58.22 33.87
C SER A 86 11.44 -58.90 35.15
N LEU A 87 10.69 -60.00 34.96
CA LEU A 87 10.38 -61.16 35.84
C LEU A 87 8.98 -61.71 35.43
N SER A 88 8.86 -62.53 34.36
CA SER A 88 8.88 -64.03 34.30
C SER A 88 7.49 -64.69 34.56
N PRO A 89 7.22 -65.97 34.20
CA PRO A 89 7.06 -66.61 32.89
C PRO A 89 5.62 -67.21 32.66
N GLY A 90 5.32 -67.70 31.45
CA GLY A 90 3.99 -68.19 30.98
C GLY A 90 3.40 -69.42 31.71
N PRO A 91 2.20 -69.90 31.30
CA PRO A 91 2.08 -70.66 30.03
C PRO A 91 0.78 -70.44 29.21
N GLN A 92 0.90 -70.57 27.88
CA GLN A 92 -0.17 -70.87 26.91
C GLN A 92 -0.41 -72.41 26.84
N PRO A 93 -1.34 -72.98 26.02
CA PRO A 93 -2.38 -72.41 25.14
C PRO A 93 -3.78 -73.07 25.34
N ASP A 94 -4.84 -72.50 24.75
CA ASP A 94 -5.77 -73.36 24.01
C ASP A 94 -6.59 -72.61 22.96
N ALA A 95 -6.79 -73.29 21.84
CA ALA A 95 -7.54 -72.86 20.67
C ALA A 95 -8.93 -73.52 20.69
N GLY A 96 -9.99 -72.77 20.35
CA GLY A 96 -11.33 -73.36 20.26
C GLY A 96 -12.42 -72.37 19.85
N SER A 97 -12.80 -72.49 18.57
CA SER A 97 -13.99 -72.07 17.83
C SER A 97 -15.28 -71.57 18.51
N GLU A 98 -15.94 -70.68 17.74
CA GLU A 98 -17.37 -70.63 17.35
C GLU A 98 -18.41 -69.79 18.14
N ASN A 99 -18.94 -68.81 17.37
CA ASN A 99 -20.35 -68.37 17.19
C ASN A 99 -21.20 -67.91 18.39
N ASP A 100 -21.73 -66.69 18.32
CA ASP A 100 -23.14 -66.40 17.93
C ASP A 100 -23.65 -65.05 18.49
N ASP A 101 -24.64 -64.51 17.80
CA ASP A 101 -25.32 -63.21 17.84
C ASP A 101 -25.72 -62.60 19.20
N GLY A 102 -25.78 -61.25 19.22
CA GLY A 102 -26.57 -60.53 20.23
C GLY A 102 -26.29 -59.04 20.40
N LYS A 103 -27.11 -58.19 19.77
CA LYS A 103 -27.30 -56.75 20.04
C LYS A 103 -27.25 -56.39 21.53
N VAL A 104 -26.68 -55.22 21.87
CA VAL A 104 -27.33 -54.08 22.57
C VAL A 104 -26.27 -53.08 23.06
N PHE A 105 -26.37 -51.83 22.61
CA PHE A 105 -25.69 -50.65 23.19
C PHE A 105 -26.56 -50.05 24.31
N PRO A 106 -25.99 -49.61 25.44
CA PRO A 106 -26.62 -48.63 26.30
C PRO A 106 -25.88 -47.28 26.31
N GLN A 107 -26.64 -46.20 26.13
CA GLN A 107 -26.28 -44.84 26.56
C GLN A 107 -26.47 -44.68 28.08
N PRO A 108 -25.76 -43.76 28.75
CA PRO A 108 -26.15 -43.29 30.07
C PRO A 108 -27.05 -42.04 30.01
N ARG A 109 -28.13 -42.12 30.80
CA ARG A 109 -29.20 -41.13 31.01
C ARG A 109 -28.76 -39.98 31.91
N SER A 110 -29.41 -38.84 31.65
CA SER A 110 -29.62 -37.68 32.50
C SER A 110 -30.41 -37.99 33.78
N VAL A 111 -30.11 -37.26 34.85
CA VAL A 111 -30.91 -37.22 36.09
C VAL A 111 -31.25 -35.75 36.40
N THR A 112 -32.51 -35.52 36.72
CA THR A 112 -33.19 -34.24 36.92
C THR A 112 -33.38 -33.90 38.41
N SER A 113 -33.92 -32.69 38.62
CA SER A 113 -34.57 -32.14 39.83
C SER A 113 -33.62 -31.35 40.73
N GLY A 114 -33.78 -30.06 41.01
CA GLY A 114 -34.94 -29.16 40.94
C GLY A 114 -35.31 -28.77 42.36
N ASP A 115 -35.04 -27.53 42.77
CA ASP A 115 -35.94 -26.77 43.65
C ASP A 115 -35.58 -25.29 43.77
N THR A 116 -36.63 -24.51 43.96
CA THR A 116 -36.73 -23.05 43.95
C THR A 116 -36.50 -22.50 45.37
N LEU A 117 -36.10 -21.22 45.53
CA LEU A 117 -36.69 -20.22 46.46
C LEU A 117 -35.73 -19.03 46.75
N HIS A 118 -36.27 -17.83 46.48
CA HIS A 118 -36.11 -16.53 47.12
C HIS A 118 -34.75 -15.84 47.38
N ASP A 119 -34.66 -14.64 46.78
CA ASP A 119 -33.91 -13.45 47.21
C ASP A 119 -34.56 -12.79 48.45
N PRO A 120 -33.77 -12.11 49.31
CA PRO A 120 -34.12 -10.73 49.65
C PRO A 120 -32.91 -9.76 49.80
N THR A 121 -32.99 -8.64 49.05
CA THR A 121 -32.79 -7.23 49.46
C THR A 121 -31.39 -6.62 49.75
N SER A 122 -31.10 -5.57 48.96
CA SER A 122 -30.65 -4.19 49.32
C SER A 122 -29.24 -3.86 49.87
N HIS A 123 -28.50 -3.11 49.03
CA HIS A 123 -27.61 -1.94 49.29
C HIS A 123 -26.32 -2.12 50.14
N PRO A 124 -25.33 -1.20 50.10
CA PRO A 124 -25.18 0.04 49.30
C PRO A 124 -23.84 0.17 48.52
N ALA A 125 -23.78 1.21 47.69
CA ALA A 125 -22.57 1.71 47.05
C ALA A 125 -21.56 2.28 48.06
N ALA A 126 -20.26 2.08 47.79
CA ALA A 126 -19.16 2.80 48.43
C ALA A 126 -18.14 3.27 47.38
N PRO A 127 -17.48 4.41 47.59
CA PRO A 127 -16.81 5.19 46.56
C PRO A 127 -15.33 4.80 46.42
N SER A 128 -14.75 5.04 45.24
CA SER A 128 -13.29 4.96 45.07
C SER A 128 -12.80 6.20 44.32
N SER A 129 -12.12 7.06 45.06
CA SER A 129 -11.36 8.19 44.55
C SER A 129 -9.87 7.82 44.45
N GLN A 130 -9.19 8.42 43.45
CA GLN A 130 -7.72 8.50 43.27
C GLN A 130 -7.04 7.22 42.73
N ARG A 131 -6.13 7.24 41.74
CA ARG A 131 -5.13 8.26 41.36
C ARG A 131 -4.73 8.06 39.88
N SER A 132 -4.53 9.18 39.21
CA SER A 132 -3.97 9.30 37.86
C SER A 132 -2.51 8.83 37.84
N PHE A 133 -2.17 7.90 36.94
CA PHE A 133 -0.81 7.74 36.44
C PHE A 133 -0.75 8.40 35.08
N GLY A 134 0.01 9.50 35.00
CA GLY A 134 0.27 10.21 33.76
C GLY A 134 1.03 9.31 32.79
N SER A 135 0.36 8.91 31.71
CA SER A 135 1.03 8.43 30.51
C SER A 135 1.28 9.65 29.62
N THR A 136 2.55 10.05 29.52
CA THR A 136 3.04 11.03 28.55
C THR A 136 2.91 10.44 27.15
N SER A 137 1.76 10.68 26.51
CA SER A 137 1.61 10.54 25.06
C SER A 137 2.58 11.51 24.36
N PRO A 138 3.21 11.10 23.24
CA PRO A 138 4.02 12.03 22.46
C PRO A 138 3.12 13.13 21.91
N GLN A 139 3.56 14.38 22.13
CA GLN A 139 2.91 15.62 21.75
C GLN A 139 2.31 15.53 20.34
N ARG A 140 0.98 15.65 20.26
CA ARG A 140 0.28 16.02 19.03
C ARG A 140 0.81 17.39 18.61
N PHE A 141 1.25 17.51 17.37
CA PHE A 141 1.37 18.82 16.73
C PHE A 141 -0.04 19.40 16.59
N ASP A 142 -0.42 20.32 17.47
CA ASP A 142 -1.65 21.09 17.33
C ASP A 142 -1.46 22.13 16.22
N PHE A 143 -2.23 22.00 15.14
CA PHE A 143 -2.23 22.95 14.03
C PHE A 143 -2.96 24.25 14.40
N PRO A 144 -2.51 25.42 13.88
CA PRO A 144 -3.14 26.71 14.15
C PRO A 144 -4.63 26.79 13.77
N GLU A 145 -5.42 27.43 14.63
CA GLU A 145 -6.88 27.45 14.61
C GLU A 145 -7.50 28.10 13.34
N HIS A 146 -6.71 28.84 12.56
CA HIS A 146 -7.12 29.47 11.30
C HIS A 146 -7.12 28.54 10.07
N LEU A 147 -6.68 27.28 10.22
CA LEU A 147 -6.74 26.25 9.18
C LEU A 147 -7.94 25.30 9.31
N ARG A 148 -8.84 25.54 10.28
CA ARG A 148 -10.11 24.79 10.37
C ARG A 148 -11.02 25.17 9.20
N PRO A 149 -11.59 24.20 8.46
CA PRO A 149 -12.49 24.50 7.35
C PRO A 149 -13.72 25.27 7.84
N ALA A 150 -14.00 26.41 7.18
CA ALA A 150 -15.23 27.16 7.35
C ALA A 150 -16.46 26.25 7.17
N GLN A 151 -17.45 26.43 8.04
CA GLN A 151 -18.68 25.66 8.08
C GLN A 151 -19.38 25.67 6.70
N GLY A 152 -19.69 24.47 6.20
CA GLY A 152 -20.48 24.23 5.00
C GLY A 152 -20.51 22.74 4.64
N PHE A 153 -21.61 22.08 5.00
CA PHE A 153 -21.95 20.63 4.94
C PHE A 153 -21.43 19.73 6.10
N PRO A 154 -22.33 19.13 6.91
CA PRO A 154 -21.95 18.26 8.01
C PRO A 154 -21.95 16.81 7.53
N VAL A 155 -20.94 16.39 6.77
CA VAL A 155 -20.74 14.95 6.55
C VAL A 155 -19.48 14.53 7.27
N LYS A 156 -19.63 14.16 8.55
CA LYS A 156 -18.66 13.27 9.18
C LYS A 156 -18.78 11.95 8.41
N LEU A 157 -17.73 11.53 7.69
CA LEU A 157 -17.70 10.31 6.87
C LEU A 157 -17.06 9.09 7.58
N PRO A 158 -17.31 8.76 8.88
CA PRO A 158 -16.65 7.60 9.48
C PRO A 158 -17.35 6.27 9.14
N THR A 159 -18.58 6.28 8.61
CA THR A 159 -19.36 5.06 8.38
C THR A 159 -19.54 4.75 6.90
N TRP A 160 -19.63 3.46 6.60
CA TRP A 160 -19.93 2.91 5.28
C TRP A 160 -21.17 3.55 4.65
N LYS A 161 -22.25 3.66 5.44
CA LYS A 161 -23.52 4.23 4.97
C LYS A 161 -23.37 5.71 4.60
N SER A 162 -22.64 6.50 5.40
CA SER A 162 -22.41 7.92 5.12
C SER A 162 -21.57 8.13 3.86
N VAL A 163 -20.53 7.31 3.67
CA VAL A 163 -19.71 7.34 2.45
C VAL A 163 -20.54 6.94 1.23
N ASN A 164 -21.32 5.85 1.31
CA ASN A 164 -22.20 5.42 0.23
C ASN A 164 -23.20 6.52 -0.17
N ASN A 165 -23.91 7.10 0.81
CA ASN A 165 -24.88 8.16 0.55
C ASN A 165 -24.24 9.41 -0.05
N ALA A 166 -23.00 9.74 0.34
CA ALA A 166 -22.27 10.83 -0.28
C ALA A 166 -21.97 10.51 -1.75
N LEU A 167 -21.43 9.32 -2.04
CA LEU A 167 -21.16 8.91 -3.42
C LEU A 167 -22.42 8.88 -4.30
N GLU A 168 -23.56 8.42 -3.80
CA GLU A 168 -24.85 8.47 -4.52
C GLU A 168 -25.24 9.91 -4.87
N LYS A 169 -25.08 10.86 -3.94
CA LYS A 169 -25.32 12.28 -4.19
C LYS A 169 -24.35 12.86 -5.21
N ALA A 170 -23.08 12.46 -5.17
CA ALA A 170 -22.09 12.87 -6.16
C ALA A 170 -22.49 12.40 -7.56
N VAL A 171 -22.89 11.13 -7.70
CA VAL A 171 -23.34 10.57 -8.99
C VAL A 171 -24.55 11.35 -9.52
N GLU A 172 -25.55 11.63 -8.69
CA GLU A 172 -26.73 12.37 -9.12
C GLU A 172 -26.41 13.81 -9.54
N ALA A 173 -25.56 14.50 -8.79
CA ALA A 173 -25.14 15.86 -9.16
C ALA A 173 -24.33 15.87 -10.47
N LEU A 174 -23.45 14.90 -10.66
CA LEU A 174 -22.63 14.81 -11.87
C LEU A 174 -23.44 14.46 -13.13
N ARG A 175 -24.60 13.81 -13.00
CA ARG A 175 -25.52 13.60 -14.14
C ARG A 175 -26.08 14.89 -14.72
N GLN A 176 -26.13 15.94 -13.91
CA GLN A 176 -26.59 17.28 -14.32
C GLN A 176 -25.42 18.19 -14.72
N GLU A 177 -24.18 17.74 -14.57
CA GLU A 177 -22.99 18.52 -14.88
C GLU A 177 -22.74 18.53 -16.39
N THR A 178 -22.51 19.71 -16.96
CA THR A 178 -22.35 19.89 -18.41
C THR A 178 -20.89 20.15 -18.82
N GLN A 179 -20.00 20.38 -17.87
CA GLN A 179 -18.61 20.78 -18.10
C GLN A 179 -17.62 19.86 -17.37
N ILE A 180 -17.67 18.55 -17.64
CA ILE A 180 -16.68 17.60 -17.12
C ILE A 180 -15.40 17.69 -17.99
N SER A 181 -14.26 17.97 -17.34
CA SER A 181 -12.97 18.10 -18.01
C SER A 181 -11.93 17.19 -17.39
N LEU A 182 -11.55 16.13 -18.11
CA LEU A 182 -10.54 15.17 -17.65
C LEU A 182 -9.18 15.82 -17.34
N PRO A 183 -8.63 16.74 -18.16
CA PRO A 183 -7.42 17.46 -17.79
C PRO A 183 -7.54 18.27 -16.49
N ALA A 184 -8.71 18.87 -16.24
CA ALA A 184 -8.95 19.59 -14.99
C ALA A 184 -9.03 18.61 -13.80
N ASP A 185 -9.66 17.46 -13.97
CA ASP A 185 -9.74 16.40 -12.95
C ASP A 185 -8.35 15.86 -12.57
N ILE A 186 -7.49 15.63 -13.55
CA ILE A 186 -6.10 15.20 -13.32
C ILE A 186 -5.35 16.24 -12.49
N ASP A 187 -5.47 17.51 -12.89
CA ASP A 187 -4.83 18.64 -12.23
C ASP A 187 -5.33 18.83 -10.79
N ILE A 188 -6.63 18.66 -10.53
CA ILE A 188 -7.21 18.68 -9.17
C ILE A 188 -6.62 17.56 -8.31
N ALA A 189 -6.60 16.31 -8.82
CA ALA A 189 -6.14 15.14 -8.07
C ALA A 189 -4.67 15.29 -7.64
N ILE A 190 -3.80 15.66 -8.59
CA ILE A 190 -2.37 15.81 -8.34
C ILE A 190 -2.12 17.00 -7.41
N ARG A 191 -2.71 18.17 -7.71
CA ARG A 191 -2.52 19.37 -6.88
C ARG A 191 -3.01 19.15 -5.45
N ALA A 192 -4.11 18.41 -5.25
CA ALA A 192 -4.61 18.10 -3.92
C ALA A 192 -3.64 17.28 -3.07
N VAL A 193 -2.89 16.36 -3.68
CA VAL A 193 -1.91 15.51 -2.99
C VAL A 193 -0.56 16.21 -2.82
N VAL A 194 -0.11 16.95 -3.83
CA VAL A 194 1.21 17.59 -3.88
C VAL A 194 1.21 18.92 -3.12
N ASP A 195 0.26 19.80 -3.44
CA ASP A 195 0.19 21.18 -2.92
C ASP A 195 -0.91 21.37 -1.86
N GLY A 196 -1.77 20.35 -1.68
CA GLY A 196 -2.89 20.36 -0.75
C GLY A 196 -4.22 20.82 -1.35
N TRP A 197 -5.31 20.45 -0.69
CA TRP A 197 -6.68 20.77 -1.13
C TRP A 197 -7.00 22.26 -1.21
N THR A 198 -6.31 23.10 -0.43
CA THR A 198 -6.47 24.56 -0.50
C THR A 198 -5.97 25.07 -1.86
N ALA A 199 -4.78 24.65 -2.29
CA ALA A 199 -4.23 25.00 -3.59
C ALA A 199 -5.09 24.45 -4.74
N ALA A 200 -5.59 23.22 -4.62
CA ALA A 200 -6.51 22.62 -5.60
C ALA A 200 -7.79 23.47 -5.78
N LYS A 201 -8.42 23.89 -4.67
CA LYS A 201 -9.63 24.73 -4.70
C LYS A 201 -9.37 26.14 -5.24
N SER A 202 -8.19 26.71 -4.96
CA SER A 202 -7.81 28.02 -5.48
C SER A 202 -7.53 27.99 -6.98
N ALA A 203 -7.00 26.89 -7.50
CA ALA A 203 -6.65 26.76 -8.91
C ALA A 203 -7.84 26.31 -9.79
N ARG A 204 -8.77 25.52 -9.23
CA ARG A 204 -9.90 24.94 -9.98
C ARG A 204 -11.17 24.94 -9.15
N SER A 205 -12.31 25.16 -9.82
CA SER A 205 -13.63 24.92 -9.22
C SER A 205 -13.78 23.44 -8.90
N LEU A 206 -14.29 23.12 -7.71
CA LEU A 206 -14.57 21.75 -7.29
C LEU A 206 -16.07 21.48 -7.42
N ASP A 207 -16.44 20.54 -8.29
CA ASP A 207 -17.80 20.01 -8.32
C ASP A 207 -18.13 19.19 -7.06
N LEU A 208 -19.38 18.78 -6.90
CA LEU A 208 -19.82 18.04 -5.73
C LEU A 208 -19.08 16.70 -5.56
N GLY A 209 -18.72 16.05 -6.67
CA GLY A 209 -17.89 14.84 -6.66
C GLY A 209 -16.54 15.11 -6.01
N TRP A 210 -15.83 16.15 -6.45
CA TRP A 210 -14.54 16.54 -5.86
C TRP A 210 -14.65 17.00 -4.41
N ILE A 211 -15.72 17.71 -4.04
CA ILE A 211 -15.98 18.09 -2.64
C ILE A 211 -16.12 16.84 -1.75
N ILE A 212 -16.81 15.81 -2.22
CA ILE A 212 -16.97 14.54 -1.50
C ILE A 212 -15.67 13.75 -1.47
N LEU A 213 -14.96 13.63 -2.60
CA LEU A 213 -13.67 12.94 -2.66
C LEU A 213 -12.63 13.59 -1.74
N LYS A 214 -12.65 14.92 -1.60
CA LYS A 214 -11.84 15.64 -0.61
C LYS A 214 -12.13 15.16 0.81
N GLN A 215 -13.39 15.04 1.20
CA GLN A 215 -13.76 14.57 2.54
C GLN A 215 -13.30 13.12 2.76
N ILE A 216 -13.45 12.26 1.74
CA ILE A 216 -13.01 10.86 1.81
C ILE A 216 -11.48 10.79 1.97
N ASP A 217 -10.74 11.53 1.16
CA ASP A 217 -9.27 11.60 1.26
C ASP A 217 -8.81 12.10 2.64
N GLN A 218 -9.42 13.17 3.16
CA GLN A 218 -8.99 13.77 4.44
C GLN A 218 -9.44 13.00 5.69
N HIS A 219 -10.44 12.12 5.61
CA HIS A 219 -11.00 11.43 6.78
C HIS A 219 -10.91 9.91 6.74
N VAL A 220 -10.81 9.30 5.55
CA VAL A 220 -10.77 7.84 5.38
C VAL A 220 -9.35 7.38 5.02
N PHE A 221 -8.67 8.10 4.14
CA PHE A 221 -7.36 7.71 3.58
C PHE A 221 -6.20 8.61 4.02
N CYS A 222 -6.39 9.39 5.08
CA CYS A 222 -5.42 10.37 5.58
C CYS A 222 -4.07 9.77 5.98
N ASP A 223 -4.07 8.51 6.42
CA ASP A 223 -2.89 7.81 6.92
C ASP A 223 -2.16 7.01 5.82
N THR A 224 -2.63 7.08 4.56
CA THR A 224 -2.03 6.35 3.43
C THR A 224 -0.93 7.18 2.75
N SER A 225 -0.02 6.51 2.03
CA SER A 225 1.07 7.20 1.30
C SER A 225 0.54 8.16 0.23
N PRO A 226 1.28 9.22 -0.15
CA PRO A 226 0.84 10.15 -1.19
C PRO A 226 0.52 9.46 -2.53
N ALA A 227 1.30 8.45 -2.92
CA ALA A 227 1.02 7.67 -4.13
C ALA A 227 -0.29 6.88 -4.02
N THR A 228 -0.58 6.32 -2.84
CA THR A 228 -1.85 5.61 -2.57
C THR A 228 -3.04 6.57 -2.57
N ARG A 229 -2.93 7.72 -1.90
CA ARG A 229 -3.96 8.78 -1.94
C ARG A 229 -4.26 9.21 -3.37
N LEU A 230 -3.23 9.46 -4.18
CA LEU A 230 -3.40 9.88 -5.58
C LEU A 230 -4.08 8.81 -6.43
N ALA A 231 -3.66 7.54 -6.29
CA ALA A 231 -4.28 6.42 -6.99
C ALA A 231 -5.74 6.26 -6.60
N ILE A 232 -6.07 6.31 -5.30
CA ILE A 232 -7.45 6.23 -4.80
C ILE A 232 -8.29 7.38 -5.36
N LEU A 233 -7.82 8.63 -5.29
CA LEU A 233 -8.55 9.79 -5.83
C LEU A 233 -8.85 9.63 -7.32
N ARG A 234 -7.85 9.24 -8.11
CA ARG A 234 -8.04 8.96 -9.54
C ARG A 234 -9.06 7.86 -9.77
N ALA A 235 -8.93 6.73 -9.06
CA ALA A 235 -9.83 5.60 -9.19
C ALA A 235 -11.27 5.96 -8.81
N MET A 236 -11.47 6.68 -7.70
CA MET A 236 -12.80 7.10 -7.27
C MET A 236 -13.41 8.11 -8.25
N ARG A 237 -12.64 9.09 -8.75
CA ARG A 237 -13.13 10.03 -9.76
C ARG A 237 -13.55 9.32 -11.04
N LEU A 238 -12.72 8.42 -11.55
CA LEU A 238 -13.03 7.64 -12.75
C LEU A 238 -14.28 6.75 -12.55
N ASN A 239 -14.47 6.17 -11.36
CA ASN A 239 -15.67 5.40 -11.06
C ASN A 239 -16.93 6.26 -10.97
N LEU A 240 -16.85 7.47 -10.40
CA LEU A 240 -17.97 8.42 -10.44
C LEU A 240 -18.37 8.75 -11.88
N LEU A 241 -17.40 9.09 -12.73
CA LEU A 241 -17.65 9.41 -14.14
C LEU A 241 -18.25 8.22 -14.91
N LYS A 242 -17.76 7.00 -14.65
CA LYS A 242 -18.29 5.74 -15.22
C LYS A 242 -19.76 5.53 -14.86
N LEU A 243 -20.17 5.86 -13.63
CA LEU A 243 -21.56 5.72 -13.18
C LEU A 243 -22.50 6.79 -13.74
N VAL A 244 -21.95 7.88 -14.28
CA VAL A 244 -22.71 8.98 -14.90
C VAL A 244 -22.91 8.74 -16.39
N ASP A 245 -21.84 8.44 -17.13
CA ASP A 245 -21.91 8.15 -18.56
C ASP A 245 -20.91 7.05 -18.96
N SER A 246 -21.44 5.92 -19.38
CA SER A 246 -20.67 4.76 -19.84
C SER A 246 -19.73 5.07 -21.01
N ARG A 247 -20.00 6.11 -21.81
CA ARG A 247 -19.18 6.48 -22.98
C ARG A 247 -17.82 7.09 -22.62
N HIS A 248 -17.69 7.69 -21.44
CA HIS A 248 -16.41 8.21 -20.94
C HIS A 248 -15.49 7.09 -20.40
N SER A 249 -16.00 5.86 -20.29
CA SER A 249 -15.41 4.83 -19.44
C SER A 249 -14.51 3.81 -20.15
N GLU A 250 -14.77 3.45 -21.40
CA GLU A 250 -14.13 2.26 -22.00
C GLU A 250 -12.64 2.43 -22.31
N THR A 251 -12.18 3.64 -22.57
CA THR A 251 -10.78 3.93 -22.96
C THR A 251 -9.88 4.35 -21.80
N ILE A 252 -10.44 4.82 -20.67
CA ILE A 252 -9.67 5.47 -19.60
C ILE A 252 -9.67 4.66 -18.31
N VAL A 253 -10.72 3.88 -18.06
CA VAL A 253 -10.89 3.11 -16.84
C VAL A 253 -10.17 1.76 -16.97
N PRO A 254 -9.36 1.33 -15.98
CA PRO A 254 -8.75 0.01 -16.00
C PRO A 254 -9.76 -1.12 -16.18
N ALA A 255 -9.36 -2.17 -16.89
CA ALA A 255 -10.22 -3.30 -17.24
C ALA A 255 -10.88 -3.96 -16.01
N PHE A 256 -10.18 -3.96 -14.87
CA PHE A 256 -10.67 -4.51 -13.61
C PHE A 256 -11.79 -3.70 -12.95
N TYR A 257 -12.09 -2.48 -13.42
CA TYR A 257 -13.24 -1.70 -12.94
C TYR A 257 -14.52 -1.90 -13.75
N ARG A 258 -14.46 -2.65 -14.86
CA ARG A 258 -15.65 -3.02 -15.65
C ARG A 258 -16.69 -3.69 -14.75
N GLN A 259 -17.97 -3.44 -15.04
CA GLN A 259 -19.08 -4.02 -14.30
C GLN A 259 -19.17 -5.53 -14.56
N ARG A 260 -19.30 -6.31 -13.49
CA ARG A 260 -19.53 -7.75 -13.52
C ARG A 260 -21.02 -8.10 -13.58
N PRO A 261 -21.38 -9.32 -14.02
CA PRO A 261 -22.75 -9.81 -13.99
C PRO A 261 -23.40 -9.71 -12.60
N SER A 262 -22.66 -10.07 -11.55
CA SER A 262 -23.06 -9.92 -10.13
C SER A 262 -23.54 -8.50 -9.80
N GLN A 263 -22.77 -7.48 -10.18
CA GLN A 263 -23.08 -6.07 -9.94
C GLN A 263 -24.34 -5.62 -10.70
N ARG A 264 -24.62 -6.21 -11.87
CA ARG A 264 -25.84 -5.91 -12.63
C ARG A 264 -27.07 -6.62 -12.07
N MET A 265 -26.90 -7.81 -11.52
CA MET A 265 -27.99 -8.68 -11.08
C MET A 265 -28.38 -8.45 -9.62
N ILE A 266 -27.44 -8.04 -8.78
CA ILE A 266 -27.63 -7.89 -7.33
C ILE A 266 -27.75 -6.41 -7.00
N ARG A 267 -28.83 -6.01 -6.32
CA ARG A 267 -28.96 -4.65 -5.78
C ARG A 267 -27.98 -4.46 -4.63
N HIS A 268 -27.15 -3.42 -4.69
CA HIS A 268 -26.09 -3.20 -3.71
C HIS A 268 -25.76 -1.70 -3.54
N PRO A 269 -25.05 -1.31 -2.45
CA PRO A 269 -24.57 0.06 -2.26
C PRO A 269 -23.53 0.43 -3.33
N VAL A 270 -23.64 1.60 -3.97
CA VAL A 270 -22.72 2.04 -5.03
C VAL A 270 -21.25 2.04 -4.59
N LEU A 271 -20.98 2.19 -3.29
CA LEU A 271 -19.63 2.10 -2.73
C LEU A 271 -18.92 0.78 -3.07
N VAL A 272 -19.64 -0.33 -3.25
CA VAL A 272 -19.01 -1.61 -3.63
C VAL A 272 -18.31 -1.51 -5.00
N ASP A 273 -18.84 -0.70 -5.92
CA ASP A 273 -18.26 -0.55 -7.26
C ASP A 273 -16.90 0.14 -7.27
N PHE A 274 -16.53 0.81 -6.18
CA PHE A 274 -15.27 1.55 -6.02
C PHE A 274 -14.11 0.65 -5.56
N PHE A 275 -14.38 -0.56 -5.07
CA PHE A 275 -13.31 -1.51 -4.79
C PHE A 275 -12.62 -1.94 -6.08
N VAL A 276 -11.30 -1.92 -6.06
CA VAL A 276 -10.42 -2.16 -7.22
C VAL A 276 -10.63 -3.56 -7.80
N TRP A 277 -10.72 -4.57 -6.93
CA TRP A 277 -10.67 -5.97 -7.34
C TRP A 277 -12.06 -6.50 -7.73
N PRO A 278 -12.25 -7.01 -8.97
CA PRO A 278 -13.50 -7.62 -9.41
C PRO A 278 -13.97 -8.75 -8.50
N ASP A 279 -13.06 -9.65 -8.14
CA ASP A 279 -13.42 -10.83 -7.34
C ASP A 279 -13.75 -10.46 -5.89
N LEU A 280 -13.15 -9.39 -5.34
CA LEU A 280 -13.56 -8.85 -4.05
C LEU A 280 -14.99 -8.31 -4.10
N ARG A 281 -15.35 -7.57 -5.16
CA ARG A 281 -16.70 -7.07 -5.36
C ARG A 281 -17.69 -8.23 -5.39
N ASP A 282 -17.41 -9.28 -6.14
CA ASP A 282 -18.25 -10.49 -6.18
C ASP A 282 -18.37 -11.15 -4.81
N HIS A 283 -17.27 -11.28 -4.06
CA HIS A 283 -17.28 -11.87 -2.74
C HIS A 283 -18.20 -11.11 -1.76
N ILE A 284 -18.15 -9.77 -1.80
CA ILE A 284 -18.99 -8.91 -0.96
C ILE A 284 -20.47 -9.06 -1.38
N LEU A 285 -20.75 -9.11 -2.68
CA LEU A 285 -22.12 -9.20 -3.20
C LEU A 285 -22.76 -10.57 -2.99
N LEU A 286 -21.99 -11.65 -3.15
CA LEU A 286 -22.47 -13.03 -3.04
C LEU A 286 -22.48 -13.54 -1.60
N SER A 287 -21.73 -12.92 -0.69
CA SER A 287 -21.63 -13.34 0.72
C SER A 287 -21.64 -12.16 1.68
N PRO A 288 -22.67 -11.28 1.66
CA PRO A 288 -22.69 -10.04 2.44
C PRO A 288 -22.65 -10.27 3.95
N SER A 289 -23.17 -11.39 4.44
CA SER A 289 -23.17 -11.73 5.87
C SER A 289 -21.77 -11.93 6.47
N LEU A 290 -20.75 -12.15 5.64
CA LEU A 290 -19.35 -12.27 6.09
C LEU A 290 -18.69 -10.93 6.38
N TYR A 291 -19.34 -9.81 6.02
CA TYR A 291 -18.75 -8.48 6.09
C TYR A 291 -19.59 -7.56 6.98
N GLN A 292 -18.98 -7.12 8.09
CA GLN A 292 -19.50 -5.99 8.87
C GLN A 292 -19.04 -4.68 8.20
N PRO A 293 -19.92 -3.87 7.60
CA PRO A 293 -19.50 -2.82 6.66
C PRO A 293 -18.55 -1.78 7.24
N ASP A 294 -18.83 -1.28 8.45
CA ASP A 294 -17.99 -0.24 9.08
C ASP A 294 -16.63 -0.81 9.54
N VAL A 295 -16.62 -2.03 10.07
CA VAL A 295 -15.37 -2.72 10.46
C VAL A 295 -14.52 -3.02 9.24
N PHE A 296 -15.16 -3.51 8.16
CA PHE A 296 -14.49 -3.79 6.89
C PHE A 296 -13.89 -2.53 6.29
N ALA A 297 -14.66 -1.44 6.18
CA ALA A 297 -14.16 -0.17 5.66
C ALA A 297 -12.99 0.39 6.49
N SER A 298 -13.10 0.36 7.83
CA SER A 298 -12.02 0.83 8.71
C SER A 298 -10.74 0.01 8.55
N ARG A 299 -10.84 -1.30 8.39
CA ARG A 299 -9.68 -2.16 8.13
C ARG A 299 -9.14 -1.95 6.73
N PHE A 300 -10.02 -1.82 5.74
CA PHE A 300 -9.64 -1.60 4.35
C PHE A 300 -8.81 -0.32 4.21
N SER A 301 -9.30 0.80 4.76
CA SER A 301 -8.65 2.10 4.57
C SER A 301 -7.26 2.17 5.19
N LYS A 302 -7.01 1.41 6.27
CA LYS A 302 -5.70 1.30 6.93
C LYS A 302 -4.73 0.35 6.22
N ASN A 303 -5.23 -0.55 5.38
CA ASN A 303 -4.45 -1.65 4.81
C ASN A 303 -4.29 -1.55 3.29
N VAL A 304 -5.01 -0.67 2.61
CA VAL A 304 -4.87 -0.48 1.16
C VAL A 304 -3.57 0.23 0.81
N HIS A 305 -2.84 -0.35 -0.15
CA HIS A 305 -1.59 0.21 -0.66
C HIS A 305 -1.60 0.21 -2.19
N PHE A 306 -1.11 1.31 -2.74
CA PHE A 306 -0.69 1.39 -4.13
C PHE A 306 0.84 1.29 -4.22
N LEU A 307 1.34 0.26 -4.90
CA LEU A 307 2.77 -0.04 -5.00
C LEU A 307 3.48 0.98 -5.89
N TRP A 308 4.18 1.90 -5.24
CA TRP A 308 5.03 2.90 -5.87
C TRP A 308 6.42 2.87 -5.26
N ALA A 309 7.41 2.40 -6.04
CA ALA A 309 8.79 2.28 -5.59
C ALA A 309 9.68 3.46 -5.99
N ASP A 310 9.16 4.38 -6.81
CA ASP A 310 9.90 5.51 -7.36
C ASP A 310 9.69 6.79 -6.53
N ASN A 311 10.37 7.88 -6.89
CA ASN A 311 10.17 9.18 -6.28
C ASN A 311 8.75 9.69 -6.53
N LEU A 312 8.18 10.42 -5.57
CA LEU A 312 6.87 11.05 -5.70
C LEU A 312 6.81 12.08 -6.85
N SER A 313 7.94 12.71 -7.20
CA SER A 313 8.03 13.59 -8.37
C SER A 313 7.74 12.88 -9.69
N ASN A 314 7.90 11.56 -9.74
CA ASN A 314 7.66 10.76 -10.94
C ASN A 314 6.20 10.33 -11.07
N LEU A 315 5.31 10.72 -10.14
CA LEU A 315 3.87 10.50 -10.25
C LEU A 315 3.23 11.37 -11.35
N TYR A 316 3.84 12.52 -11.66
CA TYR A 316 3.24 13.54 -12.50
C TYR A 316 4.28 14.27 -13.38
N THR A 317 3.78 15.02 -14.34
CA THR A 317 4.49 16.07 -15.06
C THR A 317 3.80 17.41 -14.80
N LEU A 318 4.59 18.48 -14.72
CA LEU A 318 4.08 19.85 -14.56
C LEU A 318 4.43 20.63 -15.82
N ASP A 319 3.42 21.13 -16.53
CA ASP A 319 3.65 22.13 -17.56
C ASP A 319 3.91 23.48 -16.89
N HIS A 320 5.17 23.91 -16.88
CA HIS A 320 5.57 25.18 -16.29
C HIS A 320 4.99 26.42 -16.99
N PHE A 321 4.49 26.30 -18.22
CA PHE A 321 3.85 27.42 -18.91
C PHE A 321 2.42 27.63 -18.44
N SER A 322 1.62 26.56 -18.38
CA SER A 322 0.22 26.64 -17.92
C SER A 322 0.05 26.48 -16.41
N GLY A 323 1.06 25.97 -15.69
CA GLY A 323 0.97 25.62 -14.28
C GLY A 323 0.07 24.41 -14.02
N THR A 324 -0.14 23.56 -15.02
CA THR A 324 -1.07 22.42 -14.95
C THR A 324 -0.35 21.09 -14.82
N TYR A 325 -0.88 20.22 -13.96
CA TYR A 325 -0.36 18.88 -13.77
C TYR A 325 -0.98 17.88 -14.74
N SER A 326 -0.21 16.87 -15.11
CA SER A 326 -0.65 15.67 -15.82
C SER A 326 -0.03 14.43 -15.20
N PHE A 327 -0.68 13.27 -15.32
CA PHE A 327 -0.08 12.02 -14.85
C PHE A 327 1.15 11.67 -15.69
N SER A 328 2.17 11.10 -15.06
CA SER A 328 3.30 10.54 -15.80
C SER A 328 2.89 9.22 -16.46
N GLN A 329 3.54 8.88 -17.59
CA GLN A 329 3.35 7.59 -18.24
C GLN A 329 3.68 6.41 -17.30
N HIS A 330 4.65 6.59 -16.40
CA HIS A 330 5.01 5.57 -15.42
C HIS A 330 3.86 5.35 -14.42
N PHE A 331 3.28 6.43 -13.90
CA PHE A 331 2.11 6.32 -13.02
C PHE A 331 0.91 5.70 -13.73
N ASP A 332 0.64 6.10 -14.98
CA ASP A 332 -0.43 5.51 -15.79
C ASP A 332 -0.26 3.99 -15.95
N SER A 333 0.94 3.54 -16.30
CA SER A 333 1.24 2.12 -16.47
C SER A 333 1.00 1.33 -15.17
N ARG A 334 1.41 1.88 -14.02
CA ARG A 334 1.22 1.23 -12.71
C ARG A 334 -0.24 1.26 -12.26
N PHE A 335 -0.95 2.35 -12.54
CA PHE A 335 -2.37 2.48 -12.21
C PHE A 335 -3.24 1.45 -12.96
N GLN A 336 -2.86 1.13 -14.20
CA GLN A 336 -3.52 0.11 -15.03
C GLN A 336 -3.18 -1.34 -14.64
N ASP A 337 -2.15 -1.57 -13.83
CA ASP A 337 -1.76 -2.91 -13.36
C ASP A 337 -2.45 -3.23 -12.04
N ILE A 338 -3.32 -4.24 -12.04
CA ILE A 338 -4.05 -4.68 -10.84
C ILE A 338 -3.11 -5.14 -9.72
N ASN A 339 -1.90 -5.63 -10.06
CA ASN A 339 -0.91 -6.09 -9.09
C ASN A 339 -0.24 -4.93 -8.33
N CYS A 340 -0.40 -3.70 -8.81
CA CYS A 340 0.02 -2.51 -8.07
C CYS A 340 -0.94 -2.15 -6.94
N TRP A 341 -2.10 -2.78 -6.85
CA TRP A 341 -3.03 -2.60 -5.75
C TRP A 341 -2.91 -3.79 -4.81
N THR A 342 -2.70 -3.52 -3.52
CA THR A 342 -2.50 -4.57 -2.52
C THR A 342 -3.18 -4.23 -1.20
N LEU A 343 -3.36 -5.24 -0.34
CA LEU A 343 -3.74 -5.08 1.06
C LEU A 343 -2.66 -5.65 1.99
N SER A 344 -2.40 -5.02 3.14
CA SER A 344 -1.48 -5.59 4.15
C SER A 344 -1.90 -6.99 4.60
N SER A 345 -0.94 -7.83 4.98
CA SER A 345 -1.19 -9.18 5.52
C SER A 345 -2.15 -9.20 6.71
N ASP A 346 -2.09 -8.20 7.60
CA ASP A 346 -2.99 -8.04 8.76
C ASP A 346 -4.48 -8.05 8.38
N PHE A 347 -4.82 -7.53 7.19
CA PHE A 347 -6.19 -7.53 6.71
C PHE A 347 -6.76 -8.95 6.57
N PHE A 348 -5.93 -9.90 6.13
CA PHE A 348 -6.34 -11.27 5.85
C PHE A 348 -6.46 -12.14 7.10
N VAL A 349 -5.92 -11.71 8.24
CA VAL A 349 -6.17 -12.35 9.54
C VAL A 349 -7.67 -12.27 9.88
N HIS A 350 -8.33 -11.18 9.48
CA HIS A 350 -9.75 -10.96 9.71
C HIS A 350 -10.65 -11.44 8.56
N TYR A 351 -10.09 -11.52 7.35
CA TYR A 351 -10.81 -11.95 6.15
C TYR A 351 -10.01 -13.02 5.39
N PRO A 352 -9.79 -14.21 5.97
CA PRO A 352 -8.97 -15.26 5.35
C PRO A 352 -9.55 -15.78 4.02
N GLN A 353 -10.88 -15.68 3.83
CA GLN A 353 -11.54 -16.02 2.57
C GLN A 353 -11.12 -15.14 1.39
N LEU A 354 -10.46 -14.00 1.63
CA LEU A 354 -9.97 -13.10 0.59
C LEU A 354 -8.52 -13.41 0.16
N ILE A 355 -7.86 -14.39 0.78
CA ILE A 355 -6.53 -14.85 0.35
C ILE A 355 -6.66 -15.44 -1.06
N GLY A 356 -5.82 -14.98 -1.98
CA GLY A 356 -5.89 -15.35 -3.41
C GLY A 356 -6.93 -14.56 -4.22
N VAL A 357 -7.81 -13.81 -3.56
CA VAL A 357 -8.77 -12.89 -4.21
C VAL A 357 -8.15 -11.50 -4.39
N VAL A 358 -7.36 -11.06 -3.41
CA VAL A 358 -6.67 -9.76 -3.40
C VAL A 358 -5.16 -9.98 -3.21
N PRO A 359 -4.30 -9.32 -4.01
CA PRO A 359 -2.85 -9.36 -3.81
C PRO A 359 -2.44 -8.88 -2.41
N ILE A 360 -1.58 -9.65 -1.76
CA ILE A 360 -1.05 -9.35 -0.42
C ILE A 360 0.15 -8.42 -0.57
N TYR A 361 0.17 -7.35 0.21
CA TYR A 361 1.31 -6.47 0.33
C TYR A 361 2.45 -7.19 1.05
N ASN A 362 3.44 -7.63 0.27
CA ASN A 362 4.67 -8.19 0.78
C ASN A 362 5.66 -7.05 1.08
N ALA A 363 5.40 -6.29 2.14
CA ALA A 363 6.41 -5.37 2.66
C ALA A 363 7.64 -6.18 3.07
N MET A 364 8.83 -5.77 2.64
CA MET A 364 10.04 -6.20 3.33
C MET A 364 9.91 -5.74 4.79
N PRO A 365 10.00 -6.63 5.80
CA PRO A 365 9.87 -6.23 7.18
C PRO A 365 10.89 -5.12 7.51
N PRO A 366 10.55 -4.15 8.39
CA PRO A 366 11.44 -3.04 8.72
C PRO A 366 12.84 -3.46 9.18
N SER A 367 12.96 -4.67 9.73
CA SER A 367 14.25 -5.30 10.09
C SER A 367 15.18 -5.55 8.90
N LEU A 368 14.64 -5.65 7.69
CA LEU A 368 15.40 -5.84 6.44
C LEU A 368 15.59 -4.54 5.66
N VAL A 369 15.04 -3.42 6.15
CA VAL A 369 15.30 -2.09 5.59
C VAL A 369 16.61 -1.59 6.20
N LEU A 370 17.71 -1.77 5.47
CA LEU A 370 19.01 -1.18 5.83
C LEU A 370 18.86 0.34 5.94
N ARG A 371 18.88 0.85 7.19
CA ARG A 371 19.04 2.27 7.46
C ARG A 371 20.47 2.63 7.10
N ILE A 372 20.67 3.24 5.93
CA ILE A 372 21.93 3.89 5.60
C ILE A 372 22.12 5.01 6.63
N PRO A 373 23.18 4.99 7.46
CA PRO A 373 23.45 6.08 8.39
C PRO A 373 23.70 7.33 7.55
N THR A 374 22.83 8.33 7.67
CA THR A 374 23.17 9.67 7.23
C THR A 374 24.30 10.15 8.13
N SER A 375 25.52 10.21 7.59
CA SER A 375 26.66 10.84 8.25
C SER A 375 26.31 12.28 8.58
N GLY A 376 25.91 12.53 9.83
CA GLY A 376 25.63 13.85 10.34
C GLY A 376 26.90 14.68 10.31
N HIS A 377 27.00 15.59 9.34
CA HIS A 377 27.83 16.77 9.50
C HIS A 377 27.06 17.73 10.40
N GLY A 378 27.32 17.64 11.71
CA GLY A 378 27.01 18.72 12.63
C GLY A 378 27.93 19.89 12.32
N ASN A 379 27.43 20.89 11.60
CA ASN A 379 28.07 22.19 11.58
C ASN A 379 27.51 23.01 12.74
N SER A 380 28.26 22.99 13.84
CA SER A 380 28.27 24.07 14.83
C SER A 380 28.84 25.31 14.14
N THR A 381 27.99 26.27 13.82
CA THR A 381 28.42 27.59 13.40
C THR A 381 28.94 28.33 14.63
N GLN A 382 30.25 28.37 14.81
CA GLN A 382 30.92 29.31 15.70
C GLN A 382 31.66 30.32 14.83
N GLU A 383 31.21 31.56 14.90
CA GLU A 383 31.87 32.72 14.30
C GLU A 383 33.30 32.84 14.82
N VAL A 384 34.28 32.87 13.92
CA VAL A 384 35.58 33.50 14.16
C VAL A 384 35.94 34.33 12.94
N SER A 385 36.10 35.62 13.20
CA SER A 385 36.57 36.66 12.31
C SER A 385 38.11 36.67 12.23
N SER A 386 38.67 36.90 11.04
CA SER A 386 39.96 37.55 10.68
C SER A 386 40.42 36.97 9.34
N ASP A 387 40.35 37.70 8.22
CA ASP A 387 41.21 38.79 7.74
C ASP A 387 42.52 38.30 7.09
N PHE A 388 42.85 38.94 5.96
CA PHE A 388 44.03 38.82 5.07
C PHE A 388 44.15 37.68 4.04
N GLY A 389 44.38 38.06 2.77
CA GLY A 389 45.30 37.34 1.87
C GLY A 389 44.94 37.28 0.39
N ASP A 390 45.34 38.31 -0.35
CA ASP A 390 45.37 38.45 -1.81
C ASP A 390 46.23 37.37 -2.51
N GLY A 391 45.95 37.04 -3.78
CA GLY A 391 46.73 36.06 -4.55
C GLY A 391 46.09 35.60 -5.86
N MET A 392 46.33 36.39 -6.92
CA MET A 392 46.14 36.08 -8.34
C MET A 392 46.91 34.82 -8.80
N ASP A 393 46.51 34.29 -9.97
CA ASP A 393 47.27 33.54 -11.02
C ASP A 393 46.42 32.33 -11.49
N ALA A 394 45.71 32.34 -12.63
CA ALA A 394 46.09 32.45 -14.05
C ALA A 394 46.73 31.18 -14.66
N GLU A 395 46.03 30.66 -15.67
CA GLU A 395 46.48 29.84 -16.81
C GLU A 395 46.82 28.35 -16.61
N GLY A 396 46.44 27.52 -17.59
CA GLY A 396 47.15 26.24 -17.79
C GLY A 396 46.42 25.03 -18.38
N ASN A 397 45.81 25.21 -19.56
CA ASN A 397 45.99 24.28 -20.70
C ASN A 397 45.16 22.98 -20.85
N MET A 398 44.82 22.78 -22.14
CA MET A 398 44.16 21.67 -22.80
C MET A 398 45.09 20.47 -23.03
N SER A 399 44.54 19.25 -23.08
CA SER A 399 44.66 18.27 -24.19
C SER A 399 43.89 17.00 -23.80
N ALA A 400 42.83 16.59 -24.50
CA ALA A 400 42.86 15.80 -25.73
C ALA A 400 43.63 14.47 -25.59
N PHE A 401 42.90 13.37 -25.48
CA PHE A 401 43.38 12.05 -25.86
C PHE A 401 42.37 11.33 -26.74
N HIS A 402 42.94 10.66 -27.73
CA HIS A 402 42.36 10.15 -28.96
C HIS A 402 41.47 8.90 -28.81
N THR A 403 40.53 8.86 -29.74
CA THR A 403 39.86 7.75 -30.43
C THR A 403 40.63 6.43 -30.60
N PHE A 404 39.94 5.31 -30.32
CA PHE A 404 39.88 4.03 -31.05
C PHE A 404 38.49 3.45 -30.71
N GLY A 405 37.62 2.95 -31.59
CA GLY A 405 37.76 2.34 -32.92
C GLY A 405 37.43 0.85 -32.81
N GLU A 406 36.40 0.40 -33.54
CA GLU A 406 35.88 -0.99 -33.68
C GLU A 406 34.78 -1.40 -32.66
N GLY A 407 33.58 -1.88 -33.01
CA GLY A 407 33.02 -2.28 -34.30
C GLY A 407 32.46 -3.71 -34.20
N THR A 408 31.20 -3.90 -33.77
CA THR A 408 30.44 -5.10 -34.18
C THR A 408 28.94 -4.87 -34.09
N THR A 409 28.33 -4.78 -35.27
CA THR A 409 26.90 -4.87 -35.55
C THR A 409 26.42 -6.32 -35.41
N TRP A 410 25.29 -6.55 -34.74
CA TRP A 410 24.52 -7.79 -34.89
C TRP A 410 23.07 -7.44 -35.27
N ALA A 411 22.80 -7.64 -36.55
CA ALA A 411 21.46 -7.72 -37.12
C ALA A 411 20.86 -9.11 -36.81
N GLY A 412 19.55 -9.15 -36.53
CA GLY A 412 18.82 -10.40 -36.29
C GLY A 412 18.53 -11.19 -37.57
N PRO A 413 17.68 -12.22 -37.47
CA PRO A 413 16.85 -12.62 -38.59
C PRO A 413 15.37 -12.64 -38.20
N ASN A 414 14.61 -11.81 -38.90
CA ASN A 414 13.17 -11.87 -39.06
C ASN A 414 12.90 -12.81 -40.24
N MET A 415 12.26 -13.98 -40.05
CA MET A 415 11.85 -14.87 -41.14
C MET A 415 10.49 -15.54 -40.82
N PHE A 416 9.51 -15.11 -41.62
CA PHE A 416 8.34 -15.85 -42.13
C PHE A 416 7.20 -16.27 -41.20
N GLY A 417 6.04 -15.65 -41.45
CA GLY A 417 4.74 -16.32 -41.33
C GLY A 417 4.45 -17.23 -42.53
N ILE A 418 3.43 -18.07 -42.38
CA ILE A 418 2.46 -18.55 -43.39
C ILE A 418 1.40 -19.40 -42.65
N ASN A 419 0.13 -19.04 -42.89
CA ASN A 419 -1.13 -19.82 -42.92
C ASN A 419 -1.30 -21.08 -42.05
N GLN A 420 -2.31 -21.08 -41.18
CA GLN A 420 -3.69 -21.51 -41.51
C GLN A 420 -4.68 -21.01 -40.45
#